data_AF-A0A6M0AFL3-F1
#
_entry.id   AF-A0A6M0AFL3-F1
#
_cell.length_a   1.000
_cell.length_b   1.000
_cell.length_c   1.000
_cell.angle_alpha   90.00
_cell.angle_beta   90.00
_cell.angle_gamma   90.00
#
_symmetry.space_group_name_H-M   'P 1'
#
loop_
_entity.id
_entity.type
_entity.pdbx_description
1 polymer ?
#
loop_
_entity_poly.entity_id
_entity_poly.type
_entity_poly.pdbx_seq_one_letter_code
_entity_poly.pdbx_strand_id
1 'polypeptide(L)'
;MTTINGNSTVRGTQGNDELTGGDGDDVLIGGFGTDTLTGGNGSDTFVLGLETTSPITDPFLADVITDFNAADNDKIGLTGGLSGEDILL
;
A
#
# COMPACT_ATOMS: atom_id res chain seq x y z
N MET A 1 -16.52 -3.22 14.95
CA MET A 1 -15.26 -2.81 14.31
C MET A 1 -14.52 -1.99 15.33
N THR A 2 -13.41 -2.50 15.87
CA THR A 2 -12.59 -1.75 16.84
C THR A 2 -11.70 -0.86 16.01
N THR A 3 -11.94 0.45 16.01
CA THR A 3 -11.02 1.42 15.38
C THR A 3 -9.66 1.26 16.02
N ILE A 4 -8.63 0.97 15.23
CA ILE A 4 -7.25 1.05 15.71
C ILE A 4 -6.96 2.53 15.84
N ASN A 5 -6.67 2.98 17.06
CA ASN A 5 -6.46 4.38 17.38
C ASN A 5 -4.95 4.62 17.56
N GLY A 6 -4.41 5.55 16.78
CA GLY A 6 -3.02 5.98 16.84
C GLY A 6 -2.14 5.34 15.76
N ASN A 7 -1.06 6.05 15.43
CA ASN A 7 -0.11 5.70 14.39
C ASN A 7 0.44 4.27 14.55
N SER A 8 0.33 3.51 13.48
CA SER A 8 0.61 2.09 13.43
C SER A 8 1.50 1.74 12.23
N THR A 9 2.20 0.61 12.33
CA THR A 9 2.84 -0.01 11.17
C THR A 9 2.18 -1.36 10.97
N VAL A 10 1.46 -1.48 9.86
CA VAL A 10 0.76 -2.69 9.45
C VAL A 10 1.52 -3.30 8.30
N ARG A 11 1.87 -4.58 8.40
CA ARG A 11 2.65 -5.28 7.39
C ARG A 11 1.98 -6.61 7.05
N GLY A 12 1.71 -6.81 5.77
CA GLY A 12 1.29 -8.09 5.21
C GLY A 12 2.46 -9.05 5.04
N THR A 13 2.21 -10.13 4.34
CA THR A 13 3.09 -11.29 4.26
C THR A 13 3.41 -11.63 2.80
N GLN A 14 3.39 -12.92 2.47
CA GLN A 14 3.38 -13.37 1.09
C GLN A 14 1.97 -13.84 0.77
N GLY A 15 1.41 -13.39 -0.34
CA GLY A 15 0.04 -13.67 -0.75
C GLY A 15 -0.78 -12.39 -0.84
N ASN A 16 -2.09 -12.54 -1.02
CA ASN A 16 -2.98 -11.40 -1.15
C ASN A 16 -3.52 -11.03 0.23
N ASP A 17 -3.06 -9.91 0.78
CA ASP A 17 -3.42 -9.46 2.12
C ASP A 17 -4.43 -8.30 2.08
N GLU A 18 -5.32 -8.25 3.09
CA GLU A 18 -6.20 -7.10 3.35
C GLU A 18 -5.69 -6.36 4.60
N LEU A 19 -5.16 -5.15 4.42
CA LEU A 19 -4.57 -4.35 5.50
C LEU A 19 -5.40 -3.09 5.77
N THR A 20 -5.59 -2.76 7.06
CA THR A 20 -6.29 -1.55 7.50
C THR A 20 -5.51 -0.85 8.62
N GLY A 21 -5.22 0.44 8.44
CA GLY A 21 -4.52 1.30 9.40
C GLY A 21 -5.41 1.72 10.57
N GLY A 22 -6.46 2.50 10.29
CA GLY A 22 -7.41 2.99 11.29
C GLY A 22 -7.40 4.51 11.41
N ASP A 23 -7.44 5.04 12.63
CA ASP A 23 -7.22 6.46 12.88
C ASP A 23 -5.73 6.68 13.25
N GLY A 24 -5.06 7.66 12.66
CA GLY A 24 -3.66 7.99 12.91
C GLY A 24 -2.85 8.06 11.62
N ASP A 25 -1.58 8.48 11.71
CA ASP A 25 -0.69 8.44 10.55
C ASP A 25 -0.04 7.06 10.47
N ASP A 26 -0.55 6.20 9.59
CA ASP A 26 -0.17 4.80 9.51
C ASP A 26 0.83 4.51 8.38
N VAL A 27 1.59 3.42 8.54
CA VAL A 27 2.43 2.87 7.47
C VAL A 27 1.94 1.47 7.14
N LEU A 28 1.38 1.30 5.94
CA LEU A 28 0.88 0.03 5.44
C LEU A 28 1.88 -0.55 4.44
N ILE A 29 2.39 -1.75 4.70
CA ILE A 29 3.36 -2.45 3.85
C ILE A 29 2.69 -3.71 3.34
N GLY A 30 2.31 -3.74 2.05
CA GLY A 30 1.60 -4.88 1.44
C GLY A 30 2.38 -6.18 1.59
N GLY A 31 3.54 -6.25 0.96
CA GLY A 31 4.37 -7.47 0.97
C GLY A 31 4.51 -8.00 -0.45
N PHE A 32 4.60 -9.32 -0.62
CA PHE A 32 4.55 -9.93 -1.95
C PHE A 32 3.13 -10.41 -2.21
N GLY A 33 2.62 -10.26 -3.43
CA GLY A 33 1.27 -10.63 -3.81
C GLY A 33 0.44 -9.44 -4.27
N THR A 34 -0.87 -9.61 -4.32
CA THR A 34 -1.83 -8.57 -4.72
C THR A 34 -2.60 -8.12 -3.48
N ASP A 35 -2.21 -6.99 -2.91
CA ASP A 35 -2.71 -6.54 -1.61
C ASP A 35 -3.83 -5.49 -1.73
N THR A 36 -4.69 -5.42 -0.72
CA THR A 36 -5.70 -4.37 -0.57
C THR A 36 -5.41 -3.56 0.69
N LEU A 37 -5.11 -2.27 0.53
CA LEU A 37 -4.63 -1.38 1.59
C LEU A 37 -5.65 -0.27 1.85
N THR A 38 -6.03 -0.08 3.11
CA THR A 38 -6.95 0.98 3.56
C THR A 38 -6.30 1.76 4.69
N GLY A 39 -5.95 3.03 4.47
CA GLY A 39 -5.26 3.85 5.46
C GLY A 39 -6.17 4.21 6.63
N GLY A 40 -7.34 4.76 6.31
CA GLY A 40 -8.28 5.32 7.27
C GLY A 40 -8.09 6.83 7.41
N ASN A 41 -8.21 7.36 8.63
CA ASN A 41 -8.08 8.80 8.86
C ASN A 41 -6.65 9.14 9.27
N GLY A 42 -5.97 10.02 8.56
CA GLY A 42 -4.64 10.50 8.92
C GLY A 42 -3.74 10.64 7.70
N SER A 43 -2.47 10.98 7.90
CA SER A 43 -1.49 11.04 6.82
C SER A 43 -0.80 9.69 6.66
N ASP A 44 -1.34 8.87 5.76
CA ASP A 44 -0.90 7.49 5.63
C ASP A 44 0.22 7.31 4.61
N THR A 45 1.03 6.27 4.79
CA THR A 45 2.06 5.86 3.83
C THR A 45 1.84 4.42 3.39
N PHE A 46 1.48 4.25 2.12
CA PHE A 46 1.27 2.97 1.47
C PHE A 46 2.55 2.52 0.78
N VAL A 47 3.20 1.47 1.29
CA VAL A 47 4.39 0.88 0.70
C VAL A 47 3.97 -0.33 -0.13
N LEU A 48 3.97 -0.14 -1.46
CA LEU A 48 3.61 -1.18 -2.41
C LEU A 48 4.77 -2.13 -2.61
N GLY A 49 4.48 -3.43 -2.63
CA GLY A 49 5.46 -4.46 -2.93
C GLY A 49 5.30 -4.93 -4.36
N LEU A 50 6.26 -4.61 -5.21
CA LEU A 50 6.19 -5.01 -6.61
C LEU A 50 6.78 -6.42 -6.78
N GLU A 51 6.02 -7.30 -7.41
CA GLU A 51 6.50 -8.61 -7.86
C GLU A 51 7.71 -8.41 -8.80
N THR A 52 8.90 -8.67 -8.28
CA THR A 52 10.18 -8.39 -8.96
C THR A 52 10.44 -9.21 -10.24
N THR A 53 9.52 -10.10 -10.63
CA THR A 53 9.75 -11.08 -11.69
C THR A 53 9.17 -10.72 -13.05
N SER A 54 8.34 -9.68 -13.17
CA SER A 54 7.81 -9.24 -14.47
C SER A 54 7.27 -7.82 -14.38
N PRO A 55 7.39 -6.98 -15.43
CA PRO A 55 6.54 -5.81 -15.56
C PRO A 55 5.10 -6.28 -15.33
N ILE A 56 4.37 -5.58 -14.47
CA ILE A 56 2.97 -5.91 -14.19
C ILE A 56 2.18 -5.57 -15.46
N THR A 57 2.06 -6.54 -16.37
CA THR A 57 1.28 -6.41 -17.60
C THR A 57 -0.21 -6.66 -17.36
N ASP A 58 -0.55 -7.24 -16.20
CA ASP A 58 -1.91 -7.46 -15.76
C ASP A 58 -2.22 -6.57 -14.54
N PRO A 59 -3.04 -5.50 -14.70
CA PRO A 59 -3.36 -4.60 -13.59
C PRO A 59 -4.10 -5.29 -12.44
N PHE A 60 -4.65 -6.50 -12.64
CA PHE A 60 -5.27 -7.27 -11.57
C PHE A 60 -4.28 -7.97 -10.63
N LEU A 61 -2.97 -7.90 -10.93
CA LEU A 61 -1.91 -8.40 -10.07
C LEU A 61 -1.27 -7.29 -9.23
N ALA A 62 -1.71 -6.04 -9.38
CA ALA A 62 -1.20 -4.90 -8.62
C ALA A 62 -1.97 -4.68 -7.33
N ASP A 63 -1.28 -4.16 -6.32
CA ASP A 63 -1.89 -3.68 -5.08
C ASP A 63 -2.97 -2.61 -5.34
N VAL A 64 -3.98 -2.58 -4.49
CA VAL A 64 -5.08 -1.61 -4.53
C VAL A 64 -5.10 -0.82 -3.23
N ILE A 65 -5.00 0.50 -3.34
CA ILE A 65 -5.26 1.42 -2.23
C ILE A 65 -6.72 1.87 -2.33
N THR A 66 -7.52 1.68 -1.29
CA THR A 66 -8.98 1.82 -1.35
C THR A 66 -9.48 3.23 -1.03
N ASP A 67 -8.70 4.03 -0.29
CA ASP A 67 -9.16 5.28 0.33
C ASP A 67 -8.15 6.44 0.24
N PHE A 68 -7.17 6.36 -0.67
CA PHE A 68 -6.12 7.38 -0.81
C PHE A 68 -6.68 8.82 -0.85
N ASN A 69 -6.28 9.63 0.12
CA ASN A 69 -6.68 11.02 0.25
C ASN A 69 -5.46 11.96 0.23
N ALA A 70 -5.25 12.61 -0.93
CA ALA A 70 -4.19 13.60 -1.07
C ALA A 70 -4.37 14.84 -0.15
N ALA A 71 -5.59 15.11 0.32
CA ALA A 71 -5.84 16.23 1.25
C ALA A 71 -5.36 15.92 2.67
N ASP A 72 -5.27 14.65 3.05
CA ASP A 72 -4.74 14.20 4.34
C ASP A 72 -3.22 13.99 4.29
N ASN A 73 -2.59 14.32 3.17
CA ASN A 73 -1.17 14.13 2.87
C ASN A 73 -0.73 12.65 2.79
N ASP A 74 -1.61 11.79 2.28
CA ASP A 74 -1.24 10.41 1.98
C ASP A 74 -0.10 10.30 0.98
N LYS A 75 0.69 9.23 1.12
CA LYS A 75 1.88 8.97 0.31
C LYS A 75 1.91 7.55 -0.19
N ILE A 76 2.38 7.39 -1.42
CA ILE A 76 2.69 6.09 -2.00
C ILE A 76 4.21 5.94 -2.01
N GLY A 77 4.70 4.99 -1.21
CA GLY A 77 6.07 4.51 -1.24
C GLY A 77 6.18 3.36 -2.24
N LEU A 78 7.00 3.54 -3.27
CA LEU A 78 7.34 2.47 -4.19
C LEU A 78 8.66 1.84 -3.73
N THR A 79 8.66 0.53 -3.48
CA THR A 79 9.86 -0.19 -3.04
C THR A 79 10.08 -1.46 -3.86
N GLY A 80 11.36 -1.78 -4.11
CA GLY A 80 11.76 -2.96 -4.87
C GLY A 80 11.73 -2.77 -6.40
N GLY A 81 12.77 -3.27 -7.08
CA GLY A 81 12.78 -3.57 -8.52
C GLY A 81 12.60 -2.44 -9.54
N LEU A 82 12.16 -1.24 -9.11
CA LEU A 82 11.78 -0.15 -10.01
C LEU A 82 12.91 0.19 -10.99
N SER A 83 12.60 -0.01 -12.25
CA SER A 83 13.31 0.53 -13.40
C SER A 83 12.63 1.82 -13.85
N GLY A 84 13.32 2.60 -14.70
CA GLY A 84 12.73 3.81 -15.29
C GLY A 84 11.49 3.55 -16.15
N GLU A 85 11.23 2.29 -16.53
CA GLU A 85 10.07 1.88 -17.32
C GLU A 85 8.82 1.64 -16.46
N ASP A 86 8.99 1.46 -15.14
CA ASP A 86 7.89 1.20 -14.21
C ASP A 86 7.16 2.50 -13.79
N ILE A 87 7.75 3.66 -14.11
CA ILE A 87 7.18 4.98 -13.82
C ILE A 87 6.89 5.70 -15.14
N LEU A 88 5.61 5.71 -15.53
CA LEU A 88 5.15 6.48 -16.69
C LEU A 88 4.87 7.93 -16.24
N LEU A 89 5.80 8.84 -16.56
CA LEU A 89 5.69 10.30 -16.32
C LEU A 89 4.85 11.01 -17.39
#